data_AF-A0A172YWZ0-F1
#
_entry.id   AF-A0A172YWZ0-F1
#
_cell.length_a   1.000
_cell.length_b   1.000
_cell.length_c   1.000
_cell.angle_alpha   90.00
_cell.angle_beta   90.00
_cell.angle_gamma   90.00
#
_symmetry.space_group_name_H-M   'P 1'
#
loop_
_entity.id
_entity.type
_entity.pdbx_description
1 polymer ?
#
loop_
_entity_poly.entity_id
_entity_poly.type
_entity_poly.pdbx_seq_one_letter_code
_entity_poly.pdbx_strand_id
1 'polypeptide(L)'
;MSEGKFTLPQEDFARCFINGWIVDGRDGGLIVGRRHLEGHILMFQPAGELGEFEQFGFVEGGEYLMSKDATELHFDRLLEINSDKSPCDMDIVYSADSQIINTRAEPHDKFLIVHRQFIINREATKRHFKELQELNLPNRHYRGRVLTDETIELITTPGFVQY
;
A
#
# COMPACT_ATOMS: atom_id res chain seq x y z
N MET A 1 -19.56 2.88 -22.98
CA MET A 1 -19.57 4.08 -22.12
C MET A 1 -18.12 4.37 -21.79
N SER A 2 -17.60 5.55 -22.09
CA SER A 2 -16.24 5.90 -21.66
C SER A 2 -16.25 5.97 -20.14
N GLU A 3 -15.55 5.06 -19.47
CA GLU A 3 -15.28 5.16 -18.04
C GLU A 3 -14.63 6.52 -17.80
N GLY A 4 -15.38 7.44 -17.18
CA GLY A 4 -14.88 8.75 -16.86
C GLY A 4 -13.71 8.59 -15.91
N LYS A 5 -12.54 9.10 -16.30
CA LYS A 5 -11.36 9.14 -15.43
C LYS A 5 -11.72 10.01 -14.22
N PHE A 6 -11.89 9.39 -13.05
CA PHE A 6 -12.21 10.11 -11.83
C PHE A 6 -10.93 10.76 -11.31
N THR A 7 -10.89 12.09 -11.32
CA THR A 7 -9.80 12.89 -10.76
C THR A 7 -10.22 13.49 -9.43
N LEU A 8 -9.28 13.55 -8.50
CA LEU A 8 -9.44 14.14 -7.17
C LEU A 8 -8.48 15.33 -7.07
N PRO A 9 -9.00 16.56 -6.96
CA PRO A 9 -8.18 17.76 -6.75
C PRO A 9 -7.37 17.69 -5.45
N GLN A 10 -6.29 18.45 -5.38
CA GLN A 10 -5.36 18.44 -4.24
C GLN A 10 -6.04 18.68 -2.89
N GLU A 11 -6.96 19.65 -2.82
CA GLU A 11 -7.66 19.98 -1.57
C GLU A 11 -8.56 18.84 -1.09
N ASP A 12 -9.28 18.20 -2.01
CA ASP A 12 -10.17 17.08 -1.70
C ASP A 12 -9.35 15.84 -1.32
N PHE A 13 -8.26 15.58 -2.04
CA PHE A 13 -7.31 14.53 -1.66
C PHE A 13 -6.75 14.75 -0.27
N ALA A 14 -6.26 15.95 0.03
CA ALA A 14 -5.70 16.28 1.34
C ALA A 14 -6.74 16.09 2.46
N ARG A 15 -7.99 16.52 2.23
CA ARG A 15 -9.09 16.30 3.19
C ARG A 15 -9.37 14.82 3.41
N CYS A 16 -9.51 14.04 2.34
CA CYS A 16 -9.73 12.60 2.43
C CYS A 16 -8.55 11.88 3.12
N PHE A 17 -7.31 12.27 2.81
CA PHE A 17 -6.11 11.70 3.40
C PHE A 17 -5.99 12.04 4.89
N ILE A 18 -6.14 13.31 5.28
CA ILE A 18 -6.10 13.76 6.69
C ILE A 18 -7.21 13.10 7.51
N ASN A 19 -8.40 12.95 6.94
CA ASN A 19 -9.52 12.29 7.62
C ASN A 19 -9.38 10.76 7.67
N GLY A 20 -8.32 10.18 7.10
CA GLY A 20 -8.05 8.75 7.11
C GLY A 20 -8.92 7.93 6.14
N TRP A 21 -9.53 8.58 5.14
CA TRP A 21 -10.31 7.94 4.08
C TRP A 21 -9.41 7.42 2.95
N ILE A 22 -8.19 7.95 2.83
CA ILE A 22 -7.15 7.44 1.93
C ILE A 22 -6.03 6.87 2.80
N VAL A 23 -5.63 5.64 2.51
CA VAL A 23 -4.52 4.95 3.17
C VAL A 23 -3.29 5.02 2.29
N ASP A 24 -2.15 5.37 2.88
CA ASP A 24 -0.86 5.37 2.20
C ASP A 24 -0.37 3.93 1.94
N GLY A 25 -0.37 3.52 0.68
CA GLY A 25 0.12 2.22 0.24
C GLY A 25 1.57 2.22 -0.23
N ARG A 26 2.27 3.35 -0.23
CA ARG A 26 3.59 3.48 -0.89
C ARG A 26 4.67 2.57 -0.33
N ASP A 27 4.55 2.18 0.94
CA ASP A 27 5.47 1.25 1.59
C ASP A 27 5.21 -0.23 1.22
N GLY A 28 4.08 -0.52 0.57
CA GLY A 28 3.64 -1.87 0.32
C GLY A 28 3.12 -2.57 1.58
N GLY A 29 2.69 -3.81 1.42
CA GLY A 29 2.10 -4.65 2.46
C GLY A 29 0.91 -5.47 1.97
N LEU A 30 0.45 -6.37 2.85
CA LEU A 30 -0.77 -7.13 2.65
C LEU A 30 -1.99 -6.21 2.78
N ILE A 31 -2.83 -6.19 1.76
CA ILE A 31 -4.07 -5.42 1.78
C ILE A 31 -5.11 -6.19 2.57
N VAL A 32 -5.64 -5.56 3.61
CA VAL A 32 -6.69 -6.11 4.46
C VAL A 32 -7.94 -5.24 4.28
N GLY A 33 -8.91 -5.76 3.54
CA GLY A 33 -10.13 -5.04 3.13
C GLY A 33 -11.12 -5.96 2.41
N ARG A 34 -12.07 -5.35 1.67
CA ARG A 34 -13.07 -6.04 0.85
C ARG A 34 -12.48 -6.88 -0.27
N ARG A 35 -13.18 -7.95 -0.62
CA ARG A 35 -12.97 -8.69 -1.87
C ARG A 35 -13.62 -7.96 -3.06
N HIS A 36 -13.22 -8.31 -4.27
CA HIS A 36 -13.86 -7.80 -5.48
C HIS A 36 -15.38 -8.08 -5.50
N LEU A 37 -15.80 -9.25 -5.02
CA LEU A 37 -17.23 -9.61 -4.88
C LEU A 37 -18.01 -8.71 -3.89
N GLU A 38 -17.32 -7.94 -3.06
CA GLU A 38 -17.89 -7.10 -2.01
C GLU A 38 -17.77 -5.59 -2.33
N GLY A 39 -17.25 -5.23 -3.52
CA GLY A 39 -17.22 -3.85 -4.00
C GLY A 39 -15.85 -3.26 -4.33
N HIS A 40 -14.78 -4.06 -4.28
CA HIS A 40 -13.39 -3.64 -4.55
C HIS A 40 -12.89 -2.49 -3.64
N ILE A 41 -11.59 -2.23 -3.68
CA ILE A 41 -10.94 -1.05 -3.08
C ILE A 41 -10.45 -0.18 -4.24
N LEU A 42 -10.81 1.11 -4.25
CA LEU A 42 -10.34 2.03 -5.29
C LEU A 42 -8.88 2.39 -5.05
N MET A 43 -8.10 2.42 -6.12
CA MET A 43 -6.73 2.90 -6.08
C MET A 43 -6.55 4.23 -6.81
N PHE A 44 -5.80 5.12 -6.19
CA PHE A 44 -5.42 6.42 -6.70
C PHE A 44 -3.91 6.51 -6.92
N GLN A 45 -3.51 7.25 -7.94
CA GLN A 45 -2.11 7.60 -8.21
C GLN A 45 -1.98 9.10 -8.49
N PRO A 46 -0.81 9.71 -8.26
CA PRO A 46 -0.54 11.08 -8.72
C PRO A 46 -0.78 11.17 -10.24
N ALA A 47 -1.53 12.19 -10.64
CA ALA A 47 -1.71 12.54 -12.05
C ALA A 47 -0.48 13.30 -12.57
N GLY A 48 -0.45 13.59 -13.88
CA GLY A 48 0.64 14.35 -14.51
C GLY A 48 0.74 15.80 -14.03
N GLU A 49 -0.32 16.35 -13.44
CA GLU A 49 -0.36 17.69 -12.86
C GLU A 49 -0.07 17.66 -11.35
N LEU A 50 0.62 18.69 -10.86
CA LEU A 50 1.03 18.76 -9.46
C LEU A 50 -0.20 18.83 -8.53
N GLY A 51 -0.30 17.88 -7.61
CA GLY A 51 -1.34 17.85 -6.59
C GLY A 51 -2.65 17.18 -7.04
N GLU A 52 -2.77 16.78 -8.30
CA GLU A 52 -3.92 16.03 -8.77
C GLU A 52 -3.70 14.52 -8.62
N PHE A 53 -4.77 13.81 -8.30
CA PHE A 53 -4.78 12.35 -8.22
C PHE A 53 -5.85 11.79 -9.12
N GLU A 54 -5.60 10.62 -9.70
CA GLU A 54 -6.57 9.94 -10.55
C GLU A 54 -6.81 8.52 -10.07
N GLN A 55 -8.06 8.08 -10.16
CA GLN A 55 -8.39 6.67 -10.01
C GLN A 55 -7.79 5.92 -11.20
N PHE A 56 -6.97 4.91 -10.91
CA PHE A 56 -6.29 4.14 -11.96
C PHE A 56 -6.64 2.65 -11.94
N GLY A 57 -7.33 2.16 -10.91
CA GLY A 57 -7.74 0.77 -10.86
C GLY A 57 -8.42 0.35 -9.56
N PHE A 58 -8.55 -0.97 -9.44
CA PHE A 58 -9.19 -1.65 -8.32
C PHE A 58 -8.24 -2.69 -7.75
N VAL A 59 -8.32 -2.90 -6.44
CA VAL A 59 -7.58 -3.92 -5.71
C VAL A 59 -8.53 -4.64 -4.75
N GLU A 60 -8.17 -5.84 -4.29
CA GLU A 60 -8.90 -6.54 -3.24
C GLU A 60 -8.05 -6.91 -2.04
N GLY A 61 -8.75 -7.12 -0.92
CA GLY A 61 -8.18 -7.73 0.27
C GLY A 61 -7.60 -9.12 -0.02
N GLY A 62 -6.39 -9.35 0.48
CA GLY A 62 -5.61 -10.55 0.26
C GLY A 62 -4.54 -10.43 -0.82
N GLU A 63 -4.55 -9.35 -1.62
CA GLU A 63 -3.45 -9.02 -2.50
C GLU A 63 -2.30 -8.36 -1.72
N TYR A 64 -1.07 -8.48 -2.24
CA TYR A 64 0.11 -7.85 -1.66
C TYR A 64 0.62 -6.74 -2.57
N LEU A 65 0.77 -5.54 -2.01
CA LEU A 65 1.37 -4.41 -2.71
C LEU A 65 2.87 -4.38 -2.40
N MET A 66 3.72 -4.38 -3.42
CA MET A 66 5.15 -4.16 -3.23
C MET A 66 5.45 -2.65 -3.16
N SER A 67 6.46 -2.22 -2.40
CA SER A 67 6.96 -0.85 -2.52
C SER A 67 7.55 -0.64 -3.93
N LYS A 68 7.68 0.62 -4.33
CA LYS A 68 8.25 0.95 -5.65
C LYS A 68 9.67 0.40 -5.79
N ASP A 69 10.49 0.58 -4.77
CA ASP A 69 11.90 0.19 -4.80
C ASP A 69 12.05 -1.34 -4.76
N ALA A 70 11.22 -2.05 -3.99
CA ALA A 70 11.15 -3.51 -4.04
C ALA A 70 10.66 -4.03 -5.41
N THR A 71 9.72 -3.31 -6.02
CA THR A 71 9.23 -3.61 -7.38
C THR A 71 10.35 -3.53 -8.40
N GLU A 72 11.11 -2.44 -8.38
CA GLU A 72 12.21 -2.22 -9.32
C GLU A 72 13.36 -3.22 -9.12
N LEU A 73 13.70 -3.54 -7.86
CA LEU A 73 14.80 -4.44 -7.52
C LEU A 73 14.50 -5.91 -7.83
N HIS A 74 13.26 -6.34 -7.66
CA HIS A 74 12.88 -7.75 -7.71
C HIS A 74 11.89 -8.09 -8.84
N PHE A 75 11.75 -7.20 -9.83
CA PHE A 75 10.70 -7.27 -10.85
C PHE A 75 10.52 -8.66 -11.48
N ASP A 76 11.60 -9.28 -11.94
CA ASP A 76 11.55 -10.61 -12.58
C ASP A 76 11.02 -11.69 -11.63
N ARG A 77 11.48 -11.67 -10.37
CA ARG A 77 11.00 -12.62 -9.35
C ARG A 77 9.54 -12.37 -8.98
N LEU A 78 9.12 -11.11 -8.92
CA LEU A 78 7.72 -10.75 -8.66
C LEU A 78 6.81 -11.21 -9.81
N LEU A 79 7.28 -11.14 -11.06
CA LEU A 79 6.56 -11.71 -12.20
C LEU A 79 6.41 -13.22 -12.09
N GLU A 80 7.46 -13.94 -11.70
CA GLU A 80 7.39 -15.39 -11.45
C GLU A 80 6.37 -15.72 -10.36
N ILE A 81 6.44 -15.05 -9.21
CA ILE A 81 5.49 -15.25 -8.10
C ILE A 81 4.07 -14.97 -8.58
N ASN A 82 3.84 -13.84 -9.24
CA ASN A 82 2.51 -13.43 -9.68
C ASN A 82 1.94 -14.27 -10.83
N SER A 83 2.79 -15.03 -11.53
CA SER A 83 2.35 -15.98 -12.56
C SER A 83 1.65 -17.21 -11.97
N ASP A 84 1.88 -17.52 -10.69
CA ASP A 84 1.18 -18.57 -9.99
C ASP A 84 -0.25 -18.13 -9.63
N LYS A 85 -1.20 -18.56 -10.47
CA LYS A 85 -2.64 -18.30 -10.33
C LYS A 85 -3.42 -19.54 -9.90
N SER A 86 -2.74 -20.61 -9.51
CA SER A 86 -3.43 -21.83 -9.07
C SER A 86 -4.27 -21.51 -7.81
N PRO A 87 -5.43 -22.15 -7.60
CA PRO A 87 -6.17 -22.00 -6.35
C PRO A 87 -5.34 -22.43 -5.13
N CYS A 88 -5.37 -21.63 -4.07
CA CYS A 88 -4.68 -21.91 -2.82
C CYS A 88 -5.68 -21.88 -1.66
N ASP A 89 -5.83 -23.01 -0.97
CA ASP A 89 -6.74 -23.13 0.17
C ASP A 89 -6.10 -22.67 1.50
N MET A 90 -4.84 -22.22 1.46
CA MET A 90 -4.17 -21.69 2.64
C MET A 90 -4.67 -20.28 2.96
N ASP A 91 -4.94 -20.05 4.23
CA ASP A 91 -5.17 -18.71 4.75
C ASP A 91 -3.84 -17.98 4.97
N ILE A 92 -3.85 -16.66 4.74
CA ILE A 92 -2.70 -15.81 5.05
C ILE A 92 -2.66 -15.60 6.56
N VAL A 93 -1.66 -16.19 7.21
CA VAL A 93 -1.38 -15.92 8.63
C VAL A 93 -0.38 -14.79 8.72
N TYR A 94 -0.82 -13.65 9.24
CA TYR A 94 0.01 -12.48 9.50
C TYR A 94 0.09 -12.19 11.00
N SER A 95 1.16 -11.52 11.41
CA SER A 95 1.45 -11.18 12.80
C SER A 95 1.48 -9.68 13.01
N ALA A 96 1.74 -9.23 14.24
CA ALA A 96 1.95 -7.81 14.55
C ALA A 96 3.16 -7.21 13.80
N ASP A 97 4.13 -8.04 13.42
CA ASP A 97 5.31 -7.60 12.67
C ASP A 97 5.08 -7.56 11.16
N SER A 98 3.96 -8.13 10.70
CA SER A 98 3.61 -8.15 9.29
C SER A 98 3.25 -6.76 8.79
N GLN A 99 3.64 -6.48 7.56
CA GLN A 99 3.32 -5.22 6.92
C GLN A 99 1.91 -5.29 6.35
N ILE A 100 0.99 -4.57 6.98
CA ILE A 100 -0.43 -4.57 6.64
C ILE A 100 -0.88 -3.18 6.19
N ILE A 101 -1.62 -3.14 5.10
CA ILE A 101 -2.37 -1.97 4.62
C ILE A 101 -3.84 -2.23 4.95
N ASN A 102 -4.33 -1.63 6.04
CA ASN A 102 -5.71 -1.82 6.48
C ASN A 102 -6.64 -0.80 5.83
N THR A 103 -7.39 -1.26 4.82
CA THR A 103 -8.37 -0.46 4.07
C THR A 103 -9.79 -0.61 4.60
N ARG A 104 -10.01 -1.35 5.70
CA ARG A 104 -11.30 -1.42 6.38
C ARG A 104 -11.58 -0.11 7.14
N ALA A 105 -12.79 0.42 7.02
CA ALA A 105 -13.30 1.49 7.87
C ALA A 105 -14.82 1.41 7.98
N GLU A 106 -15.33 1.91 9.11
CA GLU A 106 -16.74 2.16 9.35
C GLU A 106 -17.00 3.67 9.21
N PRO A 107 -18.08 4.11 8.53
CA PRO A 107 -19.12 3.31 7.87
C PRO A 107 -18.75 2.85 6.44
N HIS A 108 -17.62 3.30 5.90
CA HIS A 108 -17.18 3.01 4.54
C HIS A 108 -15.69 2.68 4.49
N ASP A 109 -15.30 1.76 3.61
CA ASP A 109 -13.90 1.38 3.40
C ASP A 109 -13.10 2.53 2.79
N LYS A 110 -11.79 2.43 2.97
CA LYS A 110 -10.81 3.44 2.59
C LYS A 110 -10.29 3.19 1.19
N PHE A 111 -9.86 4.27 0.53
CA PHE A 111 -9.14 4.22 -0.72
C PHE A 111 -7.64 4.01 -0.51
N LEU A 112 -6.95 3.52 -1.52
CA LEU A 112 -5.51 3.25 -1.47
C LEU A 112 -4.75 4.18 -2.42
N ILE A 113 -3.74 4.90 -1.93
CA ILE A 113 -2.79 5.57 -2.81
C ILE A 113 -1.61 4.65 -3.11
N VAL A 114 -1.23 4.57 -4.38
CA VAL A 114 -0.07 3.81 -4.85
C VAL A 114 0.76 4.64 -5.83
N HIS A 115 2.00 4.22 -6.08
CA HIS A 115 2.87 4.91 -7.03
C HIS A 115 3.86 3.96 -7.74
N ARG A 116 3.52 3.54 -8.97
CA ARG A 116 4.34 2.63 -9.80
C ARG A 116 4.79 1.37 -9.03
N GLN A 117 3.83 0.74 -8.37
CA GLN A 117 4.05 -0.43 -7.52
C GLN A 117 3.49 -1.69 -8.18
N PHE A 118 4.07 -2.84 -7.84
CA PHE A 118 3.57 -4.13 -8.31
C PHE A 118 2.56 -4.72 -7.33
N ILE A 119 1.43 -5.20 -7.84
CA ILE A 119 0.39 -5.88 -7.06
C ILE A 119 0.49 -7.38 -7.35
N ILE A 120 0.68 -8.16 -6.29
CA ILE A 120 0.68 -9.61 -6.34
C ILE A 120 -0.74 -10.09 -6.10
N ASN A 121 -1.23 -10.91 -7.04
CA ASN A 121 -2.56 -11.50 -6.96
C ASN A 121 -2.71 -12.30 -5.66
N ARG A 122 -3.96 -12.45 -5.23
CA ARG A 122 -4.28 -13.06 -3.94
C ARG A 122 -3.78 -14.49 -3.78
N GLU A 123 -3.89 -15.32 -4.82
CA GLU A 123 -3.53 -16.73 -4.72
C GLU A 123 -2.01 -16.92 -4.65
N ALA A 124 -1.24 -16.14 -5.41
CA ALA A 124 0.21 -16.04 -5.25
C ALA A 124 0.60 -15.50 -3.86
N THR A 125 -0.10 -14.47 -3.39
CA THR A 125 0.14 -13.87 -2.07
C THR A 125 0.02 -14.91 -0.97
N LYS A 126 -1.01 -15.76 -0.99
CA LYS A 126 -1.19 -16.84 0.00
C LYS A 126 0.01 -17.77 0.11
N ARG A 127 0.61 -18.16 -1.03
CA ARG A 127 1.76 -19.07 -1.05
C ARG A 127 3.07 -18.39 -0.69
N HIS A 128 3.27 -17.17 -1.18
CA HIS A 128 4.54 -16.47 -1.11
C HIS A 128 4.59 -15.38 -0.04
N PHE A 129 3.59 -15.29 0.85
CA PHE A 129 3.47 -14.18 1.80
C PHE A 129 4.74 -13.89 2.61
N LYS A 130 5.45 -14.94 3.04
CA LYS A 130 6.71 -14.79 3.76
C LYS A 130 7.81 -14.20 2.87
N GLU A 131 7.98 -14.75 1.67
CA GLU A 131 8.96 -14.28 0.68
C GLU A 131 8.66 -12.82 0.28
N LEU A 132 7.40 -12.47 0.03
CA LEU A 132 6.99 -11.11 -0.29
C LEU A 132 7.33 -10.12 0.83
N GLN A 133 7.14 -10.50 2.10
CA GLN A 133 7.55 -9.67 3.22
C GLN A 133 9.07 -9.48 3.26
N GLU A 134 9.84 -10.53 3.01
CA GLU A 134 11.31 -10.47 3.00
C GLU A 134 11.83 -9.59 1.86
N LEU A 135 11.24 -9.67 0.67
CA LEU A 135 11.59 -8.82 -0.48
C LEU A 135 11.20 -7.35 -0.25
N ASN A 136 10.09 -7.09 0.45
CA ASN A 136 9.61 -5.73 0.68
C ASN A 136 10.29 -5.03 1.87
N LEU A 137 10.72 -5.78 2.89
CA LEU A 137 11.24 -5.28 4.17
C LEU A 137 12.39 -4.26 4.05
N PRO A 138 13.40 -4.42 3.18
CA PRO A 138 14.52 -3.48 3.08
C PRO A 138 14.15 -2.14 2.44
N ASN A 139 13.03 -2.09 1.71
CA ASN A 139 12.66 -1.01 0.80
C ASN A 139 11.49 -0.18 1.36
N ARG A 140 11.53 0.10 2.67
CA ARG A 140 10.51 0.84 3.42
C ARG A 140 10.91 2.30 3.55
N HIS A 141 10.09 3.22 3.06
CA HIS A 141 10.44 4.63 2.96
C HIS A 141 9.44 5.58 3.66
N TYR A 142 8.24 5.12 4.01
CA TYR A 142 7.08 5.96 4.34
C TYR A 142 6.21 5.38 5.46
N ARG A 143 6.78 5.16 6.65
CA ARG A 143 6.03 4.80 7.86
C ARG A 143 5.32 5.98 8.53
N GLY A 144 4.91 7.02 7.78
CA GLY A 144 4.44 8.27 8.38
C GLY A 144 5.44 8.92 9.34
N ARG A 145 6.70 8.44 9.36
CA ARG A 145 7.81 9.02 10.09
C ARG A 145 8.32 10.16 9.24
N VAL A 146 7.84 11.37 9.52
CA VAL A 146 8.36 12.62 8.95
C VAL A 146 9.86 12.77 9.23
N LEU A 147 10.35 12.08 10.27
CA LEU A 147 11.72 12.10 10.76
C LEU A 147 12.34 10.72 10.61
N THR A 148 13.57 10.65 10.10
CA THR A 148 14.33 9.39 10.04
C THR A 148 14.55 8.82 11.45
N ASP A 149 14.85 7.53 11.55
CA ASP A 149 15.15 6.87 12.84
C ASP A 149 16.32 7.55 13.55
N GLU A 150 17.35 7.96 12.80
CA GLU A 150 18.46 8.80 13.29
C GLU A 150 17.95 10.14 13.86
N THR A 151 17.02 10.81 13.18
CA THR A 151 16.46 12.08 13.66
C THR A 151 15.62 11.91 14.92
N ILE A 152 14.88 10.80 15.05
CA ILE A 152 14.11 10.47 16.26
C ILE A 152 15.07 10.22 17.43
N GLU A 153 16.15 9.47 17.22
CA GLU A 153 17.18 9.22 18.23
C GLU A 153 17.85 10.53 18.67
N LEU A 154 18.10 11.43 17.74
CA LEU A 154 18.73 12.73 18.00
C LEU A 154 17.86 13.64 18.87
N ILE A 155 16.54 13.71 18.62
CA ILE A 155 15.61 14.57 19.38
C ILE A 155 15.12 13.94 20.69
N THR A 156 15.22 12.63 20.85
CA THR A 156 14.86 11.92 22.09
C THR A 156 16.03 11.74 23.05
N THR A 157 17.26 12.05 22.60
CA THR A 157 18.44 12.10 23.46
C THR A 157 18.31 13.23 24.50
N PRO A 158 18.45 12.95 25.82
CA PRO A 158 18.33 13.97 26.87
C PRO A 158 19.36 15.09 26.68
N GLY A 159 18.88 16.34 26.52
CA GLY A 159 19.72 17.55 26.40
C GLY A 159 19.67 18.28 25.05
N PHE A 160 18.89 17.81 24.08
CA PHE A 160 18.79 18.44 22.75
C PHE A 160 18.02 19.78 22.73
N VAL A 161 17.12 20.02 23.68
CA VAL A 161 16.44 21.32 23.84
C VAL A 161 17.12 22.10 24.97
N GLN A 162 17.96 23.06 24.60
CA GLN A 162 18.44 24.10 25.51
C GLN A 162 17.40 25.24 25.53
N TYR A 163 16.82 25.51 26.70
CA TYR A 163 16.06 26.75 26.95
C TYR A 163 17.00 27.93 27.13
#